data_AF-A0A7C5S542-F1
#
_entry.id   AF-A0A7C5S542-F1
#
_cell.length_a   1.000
_cell.length_b   1.000
_cell.length_c   1.000
_cell.angle_alpha   90.00
_cell.angle_beta   90.00
_cell.angle_gamma   90.00
#
_symmetry.space_group_name_H-M   'P 1'
#
loop_
_entity.id
_entity.type
_entity.pdbx_description
1 polymer ?
#
loop_
_entity_poly.entity_id
_entity_poly.type
_entity_poly.pdbx_seq_one_letter_code
_entity_poly.pdbx_strand_id
1 'polypeptide(L)'
;MAEIAKSKIIKRKSEISVANELRPENSTGWHLKFYDIIFEADTFEGKLFDVILLIVIAGSIIIVMLERVTSIRIGIGNTLRIIEWVFTILFTIEYILRIMVIKKPRAYIFSFYGIVDFVAIIPTYLSFIFAGAQLLMIFRALRLLRIFRVFKMGRYISEARMLALALQASFRKIMVFFSSVLVLVLILDSLMYLIEGEEHGFSRARNKCKVL
;
A
#
# COMPACT_ATOMS: atom_id res chain seq x y z
N MET A 1 25.31 17.63 9.71
CA MET A 1 25.37 16.19 10.08
C MET A 1 24.88 15.93 11.51
N ALA A 2 25.34 16.70 12.51
CA ALA A 2 24.89 16.57 13.90
C ALA A 2 23.37 16.76 14.12
N GLU A 3 22.74 17.65 13.36
CA GLU A 3 21.31 17.98 13.49
C GLU A 3 20.37 16.88 12.96
N ILE A 4 20.79 16.19 11.89
CA ILE A 4 20.11 15.02 11.33
C ILE A 4 20.20 13.83 12.30
N ALA A 5 21.32 13.68 13.00
CA ALA A 5 21.47 12.68 14.06
C ALA A 5 20.53 12.96 15.25
N LYS A 6 20.40 14.24 15.64
CA LYS A 6 19.51 14.67 16.72
C LYS A 6 18.03 14.42 16.41
N SER A 7 17.59 14.70 15.17
CA SER A 7 16.20 14.43 14.76
C SER A 7 15.89 12.93 14.66
N LYS A 8 16.86 12.11 14.21
CA LYS A 8 16.75 10.63 14.23
C LYS A 8 16.62 10.09 15.65
N ILE A 9 17.37 10.62 16.63
CA ILE A 9 17.31 10.18 18.03
C ILE A 9 15.96 10.54 18.66
N ILE A 10 15.44 11.74 18.43
CA ILE A 10 14.15 12.18 18.96
C ILE A 10 13.00 11.33 18.39
N LYS A 11 13.00 11.06 17.09
CA LYS A 11 11.99 10.22 16.43
C LYS A 11 12.07 8.75 16.88
N ARG A 12 13.29 8.24 17.11
CA ARG A 12 13.50 6.89 17.66
C ARG A 12 12.98 6.80 19.09
N LYS A 13 13.16 7.85 19.90
CA LYS A 13 12.66 7.92 21.27
C LYS A 13 11.13 7.99 21.32
N SER A 14 10.46 8.68 20.40
CA SER A 14 8.99 8.69 20.30
C SER A 14 8.43 7.33 19.83
N GLU A 15 9.07 6.69 18.85
CA GLU A 15 8.66 5.34 18.39
C GLU A 15 8.81 4.29 19.50
N ILE A 16 9.94 4.31 20.22
CA ILE A 16 10.20 3.39 21.34
C ILE A 16 9.25 3.65 22.51
N SER A 17 8.93 4.92 22.82
CA SER A 17 7.99 5.27 23.89
C SER A 17 6.57 4.79 23.59
N VAL A 18 6.12 4.87 22.33
CA VAL A 18 4.81 4.34 21.91
C VAL A 18 4.81 2.82 21.96
N ALA A 19 5.87 2.16 21.51
CA ALA A 19 5.98 0.69 21.57
C ALA A 19 5.96 0.16 23.01
N ASN A 20 6.64 0.84 23.94
CA ASN A 20 6.68 0.44 25.35
C ASN A 20 5.34 0.68 26.07
N GLU A 21 4.58 1.70 25.67
CA GLU A 21 3.28 2.04 26.24
C GLU A 21 2.13 1.13 25.76
N LEU A 22 2.36 0.37 24.68
CA LEU A 22 1.47 -0.68 24.19
C LEU A 22 1.69 -2.02 24.90
N ARG A 23 2.77 -2.17 25.68
CA ARG A 23 3.13 -3.43 26.33
C ARG A 23 2.25 -3.69 27.57
N PRO A 24 1.64 -4.88 27.71
CA PRO A 24 0.85 -5.20 28.90
C PRO A 24 1.76 -5.51 30.10
N GLU A 25 1.77 -4.64 31.09
CA GLU A 25 2.58 -4.78 32.32
C GLU A 25 2.04 -5.85 33.30
N ASN A 26 0.79 -6.32 33.16
CA ASN A 26 0.20 -7.30 34.09
C ASN A 26 -1.05 -8.01 33.52
N SER A 27 -0.90 -8.89 32.53
CA SER A 27 -2.04 -9.70 32.05
C SER A 27 -1.65 -11.15 31.79
N THR A 28 -2.44 -12.04 32.39
CA THR A 28 -2.46 -13.51 32.26
C THR A 28 -1.99 -14.06 30.90
N GLY A 29 -1.20 -15.14 30.95
CA GLY A 29 -0.30 -15.62 29.88
C GLY A 29 -0.88 -16.00 28.52
N TRP A 30 -2.19 -15.85 28.29
CA TRP A 30 -2.82 -16.00 26.97
C TRP A 30 -2.80 -14.68 26.19
N HIS A 31 -3.06 -13.53 26.85
CA HIS A 31 -3.02 -12.22 26.19
C HIS A 31 -1.62 -11.84 25.69
N LEU A 32 -0.57 -12.19 26.45
CA LEU A 32 0.82 -12.00 26.02
C LEU A 32 1.17 -12.90 24.84
N LYS A 33 0.76 -14.18 24.85
CA LYS A 33 0.96 -15.08 23.70
C LYS A 33 0.26 -14.58 22.43
N PHE A 34 -0.99 -14.15 22.52
CA PHE A 34 -1.71 -13.59 21.36
C PHE A 34 -1.11 -12.26 20.91
N TYR A 35 -0.64 -11.42 21.83
CA TYR A 35 0.10 -10.20 21.50
C TYR A 35 1.39 -10.54 20.76
N ASP A 36 2.20 -11.47 21.26
CA ASP A 36 3.45 -11.88 20.62
C ASP A 36 3.19 -12.51 19.24
N ILE A 37 2.19 -13.39 19.09
CA ILE A 37 1.85 -14.00 17.79
C ILE A 37 1.34 -12.94 16.78
N ILE A 38 0.57 -11.95 17.24
CA ILE A 38 -0.07 -10.95 16.36
C ILE A 38 0.80 -9.71 16.12
N PHE A 39 1.72 -9.37 17.03
CA PHE A 39 2.55 -8.15 17.00
C PHE A 39 4.06 -8.39 17.03
N GLU A 40 4.55 -9.50 17.58
CA GLU A 40 5.98 -9.77 17.80
C GLU A 40 6.44 -10.97 16.93
N ALA A 41 6.81 -10.68 15.68
CA ALA A 41 7.06 -11.63 14.59
C ALA A 41 8.33 -12.52 14.72
N ASP A 42 8.85 -12.72 15.93
CA ASP A 42 10.02 -13.58 16.15
C ASP A 42 9.66 -15.07 16.34
N THR A 43 8.37 -15.40 16.52
CA THR A 43 7.89 -16.79 16.63
C THR A 43 7.50 -17.40 15.28
N PHE A 44 7.64 -18.72 15.14
CA PHE A 44 7.24 -19.46 13.92
C PHE A 44 5.75 -19.26 13.59
N GLU A 45 4.91 -19.16 14.62
CA GLU A 45 3.46 -18.94 14.51
C GLU A 45 3.14 -17.54 13.95
N GLY A 46 3.85 -16.49 14.41
CA GLY A 46 3.70 -15.14 13.85
C GLY A 46 4.12 -15.05 12.38
N LYS A 47 5.21 -15.72 12.00
CA LYS A 47 5.66 -15.79 10.59
C LYS A 47 4.66 -16.53 9.71
N LEU A 48 4.10 -17.64 10.18
CA LEU A 48 3.08 -18.38 9.43
C LEU A 48 1.80 -17.55 9.25
N PHE A 49 1.37 -16.85 10.30
CA PHE A 49 0.24 -15.92 10.23
C PHE A 49 0.47 -14.82 9.18
N ASP A 50 1.65 -14.19 9.18
CA ASP A 50 1.97 -13.15 8.20
C ASP A 50 2.08 -13.70 6.77
N VAL A 51 2.59 -14.93 6.56
CA VAL A 51 2.61 -15.59 5.24
C VAL A 51 1.21 -15.92 4.75
N ILE A 52 0.33 -16.42 5.62
CA ILE A 52 -1.07 -16.67 5.28
C ILE A 52 -1.75 -15.34 4.91
N LEU A 53 -1.53 -14.29 5.71
CA LEU A 53 -2.07 -12.96 5.43
C LEU A 53 -1.59 -12.45 4.07
N LEU A 54 -0.32 -12.66 3.74
CA LEU A 54 0.25 -12.31 2.43
C LEU A 54 -0.45 -13.04 1.29
N ILE A 55 -0.62 -14.36 1.39
CA ILE A 55 -1.30 -15.16 0.37
C ILE A 55 -2.75 -14.67 0.19
N VAL A 56 -3.43 -14.36 1.28
CA VAL A 56 -4.80 -13.82 1.28
C VAL A 56 -4.86 -12.45 0.62
N ILE A 57 -3.91 -11.56 0.89
CA ILE A 57 -3.79 -10.24 0.23
C ILE A 57 -3.52 -10.40 -1.26
N ALA A 58 -2.56 -11.23 -1.64
CA ALA A 58 -2.21 -11.48 -3.04
C ALA A 58 -3.41 -12.06 -3.81
N GLY A 59 -4.08 -13.07 -3.24
CA GLY A 59 -5.31 -13.64 -3.79
C GLY A 59 -6.43 -12.60 -3.94
N SER A 60 -6.63 -11.75 -2.93
CA SER A 60 -7.61 -10.66 -3.00
C SER A 60 -7.29 -9.68 -4.13
N ILE A 61 -6.02 -9.36 -4.39
CA ILE A 61 -5.62 -8.48 -5.49
C ILE A 61 -5.87 -9.15 -6.84
N ILE A 62 -5.50 -10.43 -6.98
CA ILE A 62 -5.72 -11.20 -8.21
C ILE A 62 -7.21 -11.22 -8.58
N ILE A 63 -8.10 -11.52 -7.62
CA ILE A 63 -9.55 -11.53 -7.87
C ILE A 63 -10.06 -10.18 -8.37
N VAL A 64 -9.57 -9.08 -7.79
CA VAL A 64 -9.94 -7.72 -8.23
C VAL A 64 -9.39 -7.43 -9.64
N MET A 65 -8.18 -7.89 -9.96
CA MET A 65 -7.63 -7.77 -11.31
C MET A 65 -8.46 -8.55 -12.34
N LEU A 66 -8.89 -9.77 -11.98
CA LEU A 66 -9.77 -10.59 -12.82
C LEU A 66 -11.14 -9.94 -13.05
N GLU A 67 -11.70 -9.25 -12.05
CA GLU A 67 -12.96 -8.49 -12.19
C GLU A 67 -12.87 -7.36 -13.25
N ARG A 68 -11.65 -6.83 -13.46
CA ARG A 68 -11.40 -5.78 -14.46
C ARG A 68 -11.56 -6.31 -15.90
N VAL A 69 -11.30 -7.60 -16.14
CA VAL A 69 -11.41 -8.23 -17.45
C VAL A 69 -12.87 -8.47 -17.82
N THR A 70 -13.35 -7.85 -18.90
CA THR A 70 -14.77 -7.87 -19.30
C THR A 70 -15.29 -9.27 -19.60
N SER A 71 -14.50 -10.13 -20.26
CA SER A 71 -14.89 -11.51 -20.56
C SER A 71 -15.13 -12.33 -19.29
N ILE A 72 -14.27 -12.17 -18.29
CA ILE A 72 -14.37 -12.88 -17.01
C ILE A 72 -15.53 -12.32 -16.17
N ARG A 73 -15.72 -11.00 -16.18
CA ARG A 73 -16.82 -10.34 -15.46
C ARG A 73 -18.20 -10.80 -15.92
N ILE A 74 -18.39 -11.03 -17.22
CA ILE A 74 -19.66 -11.49 -17.78
C ILE A 74 -19.92 -12.96 -17.41
N GLY A 75 -18.90 -13.82 -17.42
CA GLY A 75 -19.05 -15.25 -17.12
C GLY A 75 -19.14 -15.58 -15.63
N ILE A 76 -18.24 -15.05 -14.80
CA ILE A 76 -18.09 -15.43 -13.39
C ILE A 76 -18.14 -14.24 -12.42
N GLY A 77 -18.66 -13.08 -12.84
CA GLY A 77 -18.68 -11.86 -12.02
C GLY A 77 -19.43 -11.99 -10.69
N ASN A 78 -20.44 -12.87 -10.60
CA ASN A 78 -21.11 -13.13 -9.33
C ASN A 78 -20.22 -13.93 -8.36
N THR A 79 -19.52 -14.94 -8.87
CA THR A 79 -18.55 -15.74 -8.09
C THR A 79 -17.39 -14.87 -7.59
N LEU A 80 -16.83 -14.01 -8.44
CA LEU A 80 -15.77 -13.07 -8.05
C LEU A 80 -16.22 -12.15 -6.92
N ARG A 81 -17.47 -11.69 -6.96
CA ARG A 81 -18.06 -10.83 -5.91
C ARG A 81 -18.28 -11.59 -4.60
N ILE A 82 -18.67 -12.86 -4.62
CA ILE A 82 -18.74 -13.70 -3.42
C ILE A 82 -17.34 -13.85 -2.80
N ILE A 83 -16.34 -14.17 -3.62
CA ILE A 83 -14.94 -14.33 -3.16
C ILE A 83 -14.41 -13.01 -2.56
N GLU A 84 -14.73 -11.88 -3.17
CA GLU A 84 -14.38 -10.57 -2.65
C GLU A 84 -15.00 -10.30 -1.27
N TRP A 85 -16.25 -10.71 -1.07
CA TRP A 85 -16.92 -10.63 0.23
C TRP A 85 -16.23 -11.52 1.26
N VAL A 86 -15.87 -12.75 0.90
CA VAL A 86 -15.10 -13.66 1.76
C VAL A 86 -13.79 -13.01 2.20
N PHE A 87 -13.01 -12.45 1.26
CA PHE A 87 -11.77 -11.74 1.60
C PHE A 87 -12.01 -10.53 2.49
N THR A 88 -13.06 -9.76 2.23
CA THR A 88 -13.40 -8.59 3.06
C THR A 88 -13.76 -9.01 4.47
N ILE A 89 -14.55 -10.07 4.65
CA ILE A 89 -14.90 -10.61 5.97
C ILE A 89 -13.65 -11.11 6.70
N LEU A 90 -12.77 -11.85 6.02
CA LEU A 90 -11.50 -12.31 6.60
C LEU A 90 -10.64 -11.13 7.09
N PHE A 91 -10.50 -10.07 6.29
CA PHE A 91 -9.76 -8.87 6.71
C PHE A 91 -10.43 -8.11 7.85
N THR A 92 -11.76 -8.11 7.91
CA THR A 92 -12.51 -7.51 9.01
C THR A 92 -12.33 -8.29 10.31
N ILE A 93 -12.43 -9.63 10.27
CA ILE A 93 -12.18 -10.49 11.44
C ILE A 93 -10.77 -10.25 11.96
N GLU A 94 -9.79 -10.22 11.06
CA GLU A 94 -8.40 -9.99 11.40
C GLU A 94 -8.17 -8.60 12.01
N TYR A 95 -8.81 -7.55 11.47
CA TYR A 95 -8.76 -6.21 12.05
C TYR A 95 -9.38 -6.15 13.46
N ILE A 96 -10.53 -6.81 13.66
CA ILE A 96 -11.20 -6.90 14.97
C ILE A 96 -10.32 -7.66 15.97
N LEU A 97 -9.74 -8.79 15.56
CA LEU A 97 -8.86 -9.58 16.41
C LEU A 97 -7.66 -8.75 16.89
N ARG A 98 -7.05 -7.96 16.00
CA ARG A 98 -5.98 -7.01 16.38
C ARG A 98 -6.47 -6.00 17.42
N ILE A 99 -7.64 -5.41 17.23
CA ILE A 99 -8.20 -4.44 18.19
C ILE A 99 -8.45 -5.09 19.55
N MET A 100 -8.96 -6.32 19.59
CA MET A 100 -9.29 -7.05 20.83
C MET A 100 -8.04 -7.44 21.63
N VAL A 101 -6.93 -7.72 20.96
CA VAL A 101 -5.68 -8.16 21.61
C VAL A 101 -4.87 -6.98 22.14
N ILE A 102 -5.09 -5.77 21.62
CA ILE A 102 -4.34 -4.56 22.02
C ILE A 102 -4.95 -3.91 23.27
N LYS A 103 -4.09 -3.60 24.25
CA LYS A 103 -4.47 -2.94 25.51
C LYS A 103 -5.14 -1.56 25.32
N LYS A 104 -4.70 -0.79 24.33
CA LYS A 104 -5.23 0.54 23.98
C LYS A 104 -5.83 0.54 22.56
N PRO A 105 -7.05 0.00 22.35
CA PRO A 105 -7.64 -0.16 21.03
C PRO A 105 -7.78 1.17 20.27
N ARG A 106 -8.11 2.26 20.98
CA ARG A 106 -8.21 3.61 20.39
C ARG A 106 -6.88 4.08 19.81
N ALA A 107 -5.76 3.83 20.49
CA ALA A 107 -4.44 4.22 19.99
C ALA A 107 -4.07 3.46 18.72
N TYR A 108 -4.48 2.19 18.60
CA TYR A 108 -4.27 1.42 17.38
C TYR A 108 -5.12 1.93 16.22
N ILE A 109 -6.41 2.17 16.44
CA ILE A 109 -7.34 2.62 15.39
C ILE A 109 -6.86 3.92 14.73
N PHE A 110 -6.30 4.86 15.52
CA PHE A 110 -5.74 6.12 15.03
C PHE A 110 -4.26 6.03 14.63
N SER A 111 -3.64 4.86 14.69
CA SER A 111 -2.27 4.65 14.20
C SER A 111 -2.23 4.49 12.68
N PHE A 112 -1.07 4.69 12.07
CA PHE A 112 -0.87 4.47 10.64
C PHE A 112 -1.34 3.08 10.19
N TYR A 113 -0.97 2.02 10.94
CA TYR A 113 -1.34 0.66 10.62
C TYR A 113 -2.85 0.40 10.78
N GLY A 114 -3.47 0.92 11.85
CA GLY A 114 -4.91 0.79 12.05
C GLY A 114 -5.73 1.53 11.00
N ILE A 115 -5.27 2.70 10.54
CA ILE A 115 -5.89 3.44 9.45
C ILE A 115 -5.76 2.67 8.13
N VAL A 116 -4.58 2.13 7.81
CA VAL A 116 -4.37 1.33 6.60
C VAL A 116 -5.30 0.10 6.60
N ASP A 117 -5.40 -0.61 7.72
CA ASP A 117 -6.31 -1.75 7.88
C ASP A 117 -7.78 -1.36 7.68
N PHE A 118 -8.17 -0.20 8.21
CA PHE A 118 -9.53 0.32 8.08
C PHE A 118 -9.84 0.75 6.63
N VAL A 119 -8.96 1.51 5.99
CA VAL A 119 -9.08 1.92 4.58
C VAL A 119 -9.13 0.72 3.64
N ALA A 120 -8.45 -0.38 3.99
CA ALA A 120 -8.50 -1.64 3.25
C ALA A 120 -9.89 -2.31 3.23
N ILE A 121 -10.72 -2.14 4.27
CA ILE A 121 -12.04 -2.79 4.38
C ILE A 121 -13.20 -1.88 3.96
N ILE A 122 -13.10 -0.56 4.19
CA ILE A 122 -14.18 0.42 3.95
C ILE A 122 -14.83 0.33 2.57
N PRO A 123 -14.09 0.29 1.44
CA PRO A 123 -14.69 0.46 0.11
C PRO A 123 -15.81 -0.55 -0.19
N THR A 124 -15.64 -1.79 0.29
CA THR A 124 -16.63 -2.85 0.09
C THR A 124 -17.89 -2.62 0.93
N TYR A 125 -17.76 -2.23 2.20
CA TYR A 125 -18.90 -1.93 3.06
C TYR A 125 -19.67 -0.69 2.59
N LEU A 126 -18.96 0.35 2.15
CA LEU A 126 -19.56 1.59 1.66
C LEU A 126 -20.36 1.35 0.36
N SER A 127 -19.85 0.50 -0.53
CA SER A 127 -20.58 0.08 -1.73
C SER A 127 -21.85 -0.74 -1.43
N PHE A 128 -21.95 -1.38 -0.26
CA PHE A 128 -23.12 -2.16 0.13
C PHE A 128 -24.20 -1.29 0.80
N ILE A 129 -23.79 -0.38 1.69
CA ILE A 129 -24.71 0.46 2.47
C ILE A 129 -25.39 1.52 1.59
N PHE A 130 -24.68 2.08 0.61
CA PHE A 130 -25.17 3.20 -0.18
C PHE A 130 -25.57 2.77 -1.61
N ALA A 131 -26.85 2.45 -1.80
CA ALA A 131 -27.42 1.96 -3.06
C ALA A 131 -27.98 3.08 -3.98
N GLY A 132 -27.24 4.17 -4.19
CA GLY A 132 -27.64 5.27 -5.11
C GLY A 132 -26.81 5.30 -6.40
N ALA A 133 -27.41 5.58 -7.57
CA ALA A 133 -26.72 5.50 -8.87
C ALA A 133 -25.42 6.34 -8.95
N GLN A 134 -25.45 7.58 -8.45
CA GLN A 134 -24.29 8.48 -8.40
C GLN A 134 -23.23 8.00 -7.39
N LEU A 135 -23.70 7.60 -6.21
CA LEU A 135 -22.86 7.12 -5.10
C LEU A 135 -22.16 5.79 -5.46
N LEU A 136 -22.84 4.90 -6.19
CA LEU A 136 -22.27 3.66 -6.69
C LEU A 136 -21.10 3.90 -7.65
N MET A 137 -21.10 4.97 -8.45
CA MET A 137 -19.95 5.33 -9.29
C MET A 137 -18.75 5.77 -8.45
N ILE A 138 -18.97 6.58 -7.42
CA ILE A 138 -17.92 7.01 -6.49
C ILE A 138 -17.37 5.81 -5.71
N PHE A 139 -18.24 4.96 -5.15
CA PHE A 139 -17.82 3.77 -4.42
C PHE A 139 -17.13 2.73 -5.30
N ARG A 140 -17.45 2.67 -6.61
CA ARG A 140 -16.68 1.90 -7.60
C ARG A 140 -15.27 2.46 -7.76
N ALA A 141 -15.11 3.78 -7.90
CA ALA A 141 -13.80 4.41 -7.95
C ALA A 141 -13.01 4.17 -6.66
N LEU A 142 -13.68 4.21 -5.51
CA LEU A 142 -13.08 3.89 -4.20
C LEU A 142 -12.60 2.44 -4.09
N ARG A 143 -13.01 1.52 -4.97
CA ARG A 143 -12.40 0.18 -5.02
C ARG A 143 -10.91 0.23 -5.39
N LEU A 144 -10.43 1.31 -6.02
CA LEU A 144 -8.99 1.53 -6.20
C LEU A 144 -8.26 1.62 -4.87
N LEU A 145 -8.92 2.11 -3.80
CA LEU A 145 -8.38 2.10 -2.45
C LEU A 145 -8.10 0.68 -1.94
N ARG A 146 -8.61 -0.38 -2.57
CA ARG A 146 -8.21 -1.75 -2.20
C ARG A 146 -6.74 -2.02 -2.45
N ILE A 147 -6.07 -1.23 -3.29
CA ILE A 147 -4.60 -1.26 -3.38
C ILE A 147 -3.96 -1.03 -2.01
N PHE A 148 -4.63 -0.28 -1.12
CA PHE A 148 -4.12 -0.06 0.23
C PHE A 148 -4.01 -1.35 1.06
N ARG A 149 -4.76 -2.42 0.71
CA ARG A 149 -4.57 -3.75 1.30
C ARG A 149 -3.13 -4.26 1.14
N VAL A 150 -2.40 -3.85 0.10
CA VAL A 150 -0.99 -4.22 -0.05
C VAL A 150 -0.14 -3.64 1.07
N PHE A 151 -0.48 -2.45 1.58
CA PHE A 151 0.22 -1.82 2.70
C PHE A 151 -0.05 -2.49 4.04
N LYS A 152 -0.95 -3.50 4.14
CA LYS A 152 -0.99 -4.40 5.31
C LYS A 152 0.31 -5.19 5.50
N MET A 153 1.07 -5.41 4.41
CA MET A 153 2.46 -5.89 4.50
C MET A 153 3.40 -4.88 5.18
N GLY A 154 2.90 -3.70 5.57
CA GLY A 154 3.64 -2.68 6.29
C GLY A 154 4.30 -3.18 7.57
N ARG A 155 3.91 -4.32 8.13
CA ARG A 155 4.64 -4.92 9.26
C ARG A 155 5.99 -5.52 8.87
N TYR A 156 6.18 -5.88 7.59
CA TYR A 156 7.51 -6.14 7.01
C TYR A 156 8.29 -4.86 6.68
N ILE A 157 7.67 -3.67 6.75
CA ILE A 157 8.38 -2.40 6.56
C ILE A 157 9.32 -2.10 7.74
N SER A 158 9.13 -2.73 8.91
CA SER A 158 10.13 -2.70 9.98
C SER A 158 11.48 -3.27 9.51
N GLU A 159 11.48 -4.34 8.72
CA GLU A 159 12.67 -4.88 8.01
C GLU A 159 13.06 -4.00 6.83
N ALA A 160 12.08 -3.45 6.09
CA ALA A 160 12.36 -2.47 5.05
C ALA A 160 12.98 -1.18 5.58
N ARG A 161 13.00 -0.93 6.90
CA ARG A 161 13.77 0.14 7.52
C ARG A 161 15.26 -0.06 7.30
N MET A 162 15.77 -1.29 7.31
CA MET A 162 17.18 -1.57 6.97
C MET A 162 17.45 -1.26 5.50
N LEU A 163 16.55 -1.67 4.61
CA LEU A 163 16.64 -1.31 3.18
C LEU A 163 16.54 0.21 2.97
N ALA A 164 15.65 0.90 3.68
CA ALA A 164 15.47 2.34 3.60
C ALA A 164 16.69 3.09 4.13
N LEU A 165 17.34 2.59 5.18
CA LEU A 165 18.60 3.14 5.70
C LEU A 165 19.75 2.94 4.70
N ALA A 166 19.86 1.76 4.09
CA ALA A 166 20.85 1.47 3.05
C ALA A 166 20.62 2.30 1.78
N LEU A 167 19.35 2.47 1.39
CA LEU A 167 18.95 3.32 0.27
C LEU A 167 19.23 4.79 0.58
N GLN A 168 18.92 5.26 1.79
CA GLN A 168 19.21 6.63 2.21
C GLN A 168 20.72 6.91 2.21
N ALA A 169 21.55 5.93 2.62
CA ALA A 169 23.00 6.03 2.52
C ALA A 169 23.48 6.13 1.05
N SER A 170 22.77 5.46 0.13
CA SER A 170 23.08 5.44 -1.30
C SER A 170 22.42 6.58 -2.10
N PHE A 171 21.44 7.26 -1.51
CA PHE A 171 20.57 8.23 -2.19
C PHE A 171 21.35 9.38 -2.82
N ARG A 172 22.41 9.85 -2.16
CA ARG A 172 23.29 10.90 -2.71
C ARG A 172 23.98 10.45 -4.00
N LYS A 173 24.42 9.19 -4.08
CA LYS A 173 25.04 8.63 -5.30
C LYS A 173 24.00 8.43 -6.40
N ILE A 174 22.82 7.93 -6.04
CA ILE A 174 21.68 7.76 -6.97
C ILE A 174 21.28 9.11 -7.57
N MET A 175 21.14 10.15 -6.76
CA MET A 175 20.76 11.49 -7.24
C MET A 175 21.78 12.07 -8.23
N VAL A 176 23.08 11.93 -7.95
CA VAL A 176 24.12 12.39 -8.87
C VAL A 176 24.06 11.63 -10.20
N PHE A 177 23.88 10.31 -10.17
CA PHE A 177 23.73 9.49 -11.37
C PHE A 177 22.47 9.88 -12.17
N PHE A 178 21.33 10.03 -11.53
CA PHE A 178 20.10 10.45 -12.21
C PHE A 178 20.21 11.87 -12.78
N SER A 179 20.89 12.79 -12.10
CA SER A 179 21.11 14.14 -12.64
C SER A 179 21.98 14.13 -13.90
N SER A 180 23.02 13.30 -13.96
CA SER A 180 23.87 13.22 -15.16
C SER A 180 23.14 12.55 -16.33
N VAL A 181 22.37 11.50 -16.06
CA VAL A 181 21.51 10.86 -17.07
C VAL A 181 20.46 11.85 -17.59
N LEU A 182 19.83 12.64 -16.72
CA LEU A 182 18.85 13.64 -17.13
C LEU A 182 19.48 14.69 -18.04
N VAL A 183 20.65 15.23 -17.69
CA VAL A 183 21.38 16.19 -18.54
C VAL A 183 21.75 15.57 -19.89
N LEU A 184 22.21 14.31 -19.90
CA LEU A 184 22.52 13.61 -21.15
C LEU A 184 21.27 13.44 -22.03
N VAL A 185 20.14 13.02 -21.46
CA VAL A 185 18.87 12.89 -22.17
C VAL A 185 18.44 14.24 -22.74
N LEU A 186 18.56 15.34 -22.00
CA LEU A 186 18.23 16.68 -22.51
C LEU A 186 19.12 17.12 -23.68
N ILE A 187 20.41 16.78 -23.65
CA ILE A 187 21.34 17.08 -24.75
C ILE A 187 20.97 16.27 -25.99
N LEU A 188 20.71 14.97 -25.82
CA LEU A 188 20.32 14.08 -26.92
C LEU A 188 18.95 14.46 -27.50
N ASP A 189 18.00 14.85 -26.65
CA ASP A 189 16.70 15.38 -27.05
C ASP A 189 16.86 16.65 -27.91
N SER A 190 17.68 17.60 -27.46
CA SER A 190 17.97 18.82 -28.23
C SER A 190 18.70 18.53 -29.55
N LEU A 191 19.63 17.57 -29.55
CA LEU A 191 20.37 17.16 -30.75
C LEU A 191 19.43 16.45 -31.75
N MET A 192 18.55 15.58 -31.26
CA MET A 192 17.54 14.91 -32.08
C MET A 192 16.58 15.92 -32.70
N TYR A 193 16.11 16.90 -31.92
CA TYR A 193 15.30 18.01 -32.42
C TYR A 193 16.02 18.77 -33.55
N LEU A 194 17.32 19.05 -33.40
CA LEU A 194 18.10 19.73 -34.42
C LEU A 194 18.32 18.87 -35.68
N ILE A 195 18.57 17.56 -35.52
CA ILE A 195 18.78 16.62 -36.63
C ILE A 195 17.49 16.42 -37.44
N GLU A 196 16.34 16.32 -36.77
CA GLU A 196 15.05 16.16 -37.45
C GLU A 196 14.63 17.42 -38.22
N GLY A 197 15.14 18.59 -37.81
CA GLY A 197 14.89 19.88 -38.45
C GLY A 197 13.42 20.32 -38.38
N GLU A 198 13.14 21.61 -38.60
CA GLU A 198 11.76 22.13 -38.56
C GLU A 198 10.84 21.53 -39.65
N GLU A 199 11.41 20.87 -40.67
CA GLU A 199 10.65 20.37 -41.83
C GLU A 199 9.78 19.14 -41.54
N HIS A 200 9.99 18.43 -40.42
CA HIS A 200 9.28 17.18 -40.12
C HIS A 200 8.34 17.23 -38.91
N GLY A 201 8.34 18.30 -38.11
CA GLY A 201 7.59 18.37 -36.85
C GLY A 201 6.10 18.77 -36.95
N PHE A 202 5.70 19.63 -37.91
CA PHE A 202 4.33 20.20 -37.91
C PHE A 202 3.66 20.35 -39.30
N SER A 203 4.28 19.89 -40.38
CA SER A 203 3.73 20.05 -41.74
C SER A 203 2.79 18.91 -42.17
N ARG A 204 2.97 17.67 -41.68
CA ARG A 204 2.14 16.52 -42.08
C ARG A 204 0.76 16.46 -41.41
N ALA A 205 0.58 17.05 -40.23
CA ALA A 205 -0.72 17.06 -39.56
C ALA A 205 -1.73 18.01 -40.24
N ARG A 206 -1.26 19.04 -40.97
CA ARG A 206 -2.14 20.01 -41.63
C ARG A 206 -2.63 19.58 -43.01
N ASN A 207 -1.84 18.80 -43.76
CA ASN A 207 -2.21 18.36 -45.11
C ASN A 207 -3.15 17.14 -45.15
N LYS A 208 -3.30 16.40 -44.05
CA LYS A 208 -4.31 15.32 -43.97
C LYS A 208 -5.73 15.82 -43.69
N CYS A 209 -5.90 17.05 -43.22
CA CYS A 209 -7.22 17.62 -42.90
C CYS A 209 -7.82 18.45 -44.05
N LYS A 210 -7.22 18.42 -45.25
CA LYS A 210 -7.67 19.16 -46.44
C LYS A 210 -8.09 18.25 -47.60
N VAL A 211 -8.09 16.93 -47.41
CA VAL A 211 -8.43 15.93 -48.46
C VAL A 211 -9.42 14.86 -47.94
N LEU A 212 -10.29 15.23 -47.01
CA LEU A 212 -11.55 14.53 -46.68
C LEU A 212 -12.62 15.60 -46.50
#